data_AF-A3P0T0-F1
#
_entry.id   AF-A3P0T0-F1
#
_cell.length_a   1.000
_cell.length_b   1.000
_cell.length_c   1.000
_cell.angle_alpha   90.00
_cell.angle_beta   90.00
_cell.angle_gamma   90.00
#
_symmetry.space_group_name_H-M   'P 1'
#
loop_
_entity.id
_entity.type
_entity.pdbx_description
1 polymer ?
#
loop_
_entity_poly.entity_id
_entity_poly.type
_entity_poly.pdbx_seq_one_letter_code
_entity_poly.pdbx_strand_id
1 'polypeptide(L)'
;MTVSKRAMHTDWVDPDDAPELTDEFFERADEYVGDRLVRRGPGRPLGSHKTATTIRLDDDVLDAFKATGRGWQTRVNAALKE
;
A
#
# COMPACT_ATOMS: atom_id res chain seq x y z
N MET A 1 -19.84 57.64 -16.35
CA MET A 1 -19.73 56.16 -16.32
C MET A 1 -18.54 55.77 -17.16
N THR A 2 -17.45 55.29 -16.55
CA THR A 2 -16.38 54.64 -17.31
C THR A 2 -15.86 53.45 -16.51
N VAL A 3 -16.21 52.27 -16.99
CA VAL A 3 -15.77 50.96 -16.49
C VAL A 3 -14.33 50.76 -16.95
N SER A 4 -13.42 50.49 -16.01
CA SER A 4 -12.06 50.04 -16.34
C SER A 4 -12.13 48.55 -16.69
N LYS A 5 -11.78 48.22 -17.94
CA LYS A 5 -11.92 46.85 -18.48
C LYS A 5 -10.55 46.26 -18.80
N ARG A 6 -10.38 45.04 -18.28
CA ARG A 6 -9.41 43.98 -18.60
C ARG A 6 -8.01 44.10 -18.01
N ALA A 7 -7.82 43.37 -16.90
CA ALA A 7 -6.55 42.72 -16.61
C ALA A 7 -6.17 41.89 -17.86
N MET A 8 -5.08 42.29 -18.48
CA MET A 8 -4.48 41.62 -19.63
C MET A 8 -3.85 40.33 -19.12
N HIS A 9 -4.24 39.19 -19.71
CA HIS A 9 -3.65 37.89 -19.45
C HIS A 9 -2.19 37.93 -19.94
N THR A 10 -1.23 37.82 -19.04
CA THR A 10 0.18 37.75 -19.42
C THR A 10 0.47 36.31 -19.82
N ASP A 11 0.63 36.05 -21.11
CA ASP A 11 1.05 34.73 -21.64
C ASP A 11 2.56 34.47 -21.47
N TRP A 12 3.24 35.27 -20.64
CA TRP A 12 4.66 35.12 -20.38
C TRP A 12 4.85 34.08 -19.27
N VAL A 13 5.34 32.90 -19.68
CA VAL A 13 5.77 31.83 -18.78
C VAL A 13 7.25 32.08 -18.48
N ASP A 14 7.59 32.19 -17.19
CA ASP A 14 8.98 32.33 -16.77
C ASP A 14 9.75 31.06 -17.20
N PRO A 15 10.86 31.18 -17.95
CA PRO A 15 11.66 30.03 -18.36
C PRO A 15 12.23 29.24 -17.17
N ASP A 16 12.29 29.83 -15.97
CA ASP A 16 12.72 29.17 -14.74
C ASP A 16 11.53 28.64 -13.91
N ASP A 17 10.27 28.80 -14.37
CA ASP A 17 9.10 28.28 -13.66
C ASP A 17 9.07 26.75 -13.73
N ALA A 18 8.93 26.12 -12.57
CA ALA A 18 8.85 24.66 -12.50
C ALA A 18 7.51 24.20 -13.09
N PRO A 19 7.48 23.11 -13.86
CA PRO A 19 6.22 22.56 -14.34
C PRO A 19 5.35 22.14 -13.15
N GLU A 20 4.04 22.28 -13.31
CA GLU A 20 3.07 21.85 -12.30
C GLU A 20 3.26 20.36 -11.97
N LEU A 21 3.25 20.04 -10.67
CA LEU A 21 3.34 18.66 -10.19
C LEU A 21 1.98 17.97 -10.39
N THR A 22 1.75 17.49 -11.60
CA THR A 22 0.51 16.79 -11.98
C THR A 22 0.48 15.36 -11.43
N ASP A 23 -0.69 14.71 -11.48
CA ASP A 23 -0.83 13.31 -11.05
C ASP A 23 0.11 12.36 -11.82
N GLU A 24 0.43 12.65 -13.09
CA GLU A 24 1.40 11.88 -13.88
C GLU A 24 2.83 11.97 -13.29
N PHE A 25 3.21 13.14 -12.78
CA PHE A 25 4.49 13.32 -12.08
C PHE A 25 4.55 12.39 -10.86
N PHE A 26 3.49 12.36 -10.04
CA PHE A 26 3.43 11.48 -8.87
C PHE A 26 3.36 9.99 -9.21
N GLU A 27 2.76 9.62 -10.35
CA GLU A 27 2.70 8.23 -10.79
C GLU A 27 4.08 7.67 -11.17
N ARG A 28 4.94 8.53 -11.72
CA ARG A 28 6.31 8.18 -12.14
C ARG A 28 7.37 8.50 -11.09
N ALA A 29 7.03 9.27 -10.07
CA ALA A 29 7.97 9.72 -9.06
C ALA A 29 8.41 8.56 -8.15
N ASP A 30 9.72 8.53 -7.92
CA ASP A 30 10.34 7.69 -6.90
C ASP A 30 10.27 8.41 -5.55
N GLU A 31 9.75 7.75 -4.52
CA GLU A 31 9.71 8.30 -3.16
C GLU A 31 11.05 8.04 -2.45
N TYR A 32 11.68 9.10 -1.91
CA TYR A 32 12.91 9.02 -1.14
C TYR A 32 12.67 9.50 0.30
N VAL A 33 13.22 8.77 1.27
CA VAL A 33 13.32 9.22 2.68
C VAL A 33 14.81 9.42 2.99
N GLY A 34 15.26 10.67 3.00
CA GLY A 34 16.69 10.99 2.98
C GLY A 34 17.35 10.49 1.69
N ASP A 35 18.51 9.83 1.79
CA ASP A 35 19.22 9.25 0.64
C ASP A 35 18.72 7.86 0.22
N ARG A 36 17.62 7.37 0.81
CA ARG A 36 17.10 6.01 0.56
C ARG A 36 15.86 6.06 -0.32
N LEU A 37 15.97 5.42 -1.50
CA LEU A 37 14.82 5.10 -2.36
C LEU A 37 13.87 4.14 -1.64
N VAL A 38 12.66 4.59 -1.37
CA VAL A 38 11.54 3.76 -0.89
C VAL A 38 11.04 2.96 -2.09
N ARG A 39 11.69 1.83 -2.37
CA ARG A 39 11.11 0.86 -3.29
C ARG A 39 9.79 0.40 -2.70
N ARG A 40 8.69 0.51 -3.46
CA ARG A 40 7.47 -0.26 -3.21
C ARG A 40 7.90 -1.72 -3.16
N GLY A 41 8.17 -2.24 -1.96
CA GLY A 41 8.43 -3.65 -1.75
C GLY A 41 7.27 -4.44 -2.35
N PRO A 42 7.44 -5.73 -2.66
CA PRO A 42 6.29 -6.55 -3.03
C PRO A 42 5.27 -6.37 -1.91
N GLY A 43 4.16 -5.70 -2.22
CA GLY A 43 3.06 -5.55 -1.29
C GLY A 43 2.64 -6.94 -0.82
N ARG A 44 1.82 -6.99 0.24
CA ARG A 44 1.15 -8.23 0.63
C ARG A 44 0.65 -8.94 -0.64
N PRO A 45 1.00 -10.22 -0.86
CA PRO A 45 0.62 -10.91 -2.09
C PRO A 45 -0.87 -10.75 -2.33
N LEU A 46 -1.22 -10.19 -3.48
CA LEU A 46 -2.58 -9.95 -3.92
C LEU A 46 -3.31 -11.30 -3.90
N GLY A 47 -4.30 -11.48 -3.00
CA GLY A 47 -5.08 -12.73 -2.89
C GLY A 47 -4.92 -13.54 -1.60
N SER A 48 -4.23 -13.04 -0.57
CA SER A 48 -4.28 -13.70 0.75
C SER A 48 -5.63 -13.47 1.45
N HIS A 49 -6.59 -14.38 1.25
CA HIS A 49 -7.91 -14.38 1.93
C HIS A 49 -7.86 -14.90 3.39
N LYS A 50 -6.69 -14.87 4.03
CA LYS A 50 -6.52 -15.31 5.41
C LYS A 50 -6.59 -14.09 6.34
N THR A 51 -7.51 -14.13 7.28
CA THR A 51 -7.62 -13.15 8.37
C THR A 51 -6.97 -13.72 9.61
N ALA A 52 -6.08 -12.96 10.25
CA ALA A 52 -5.54 -13.34 11.55
C ALA A 52 -6.60 -13.09 12.62
N THR A 53 -7.06 -14.16 13.26
CA THR A 53 -8.06 -14.11 14.34
C THR A 53 -7.54 -14.90 15.53
N THR A 54 -7.89 -14.45 16.75
CA THR A 54 -7.57 -15.17 17.99
C THR A 54 -8.76 -16.06 18.36
N ILE A 55 -8.56 -17.37 18.37
CA ILE A 55 -9.54 -18.37 18.85
C ILE A 55 -8.90 -19.21 19.95
N ARG A 56 -9.71 -19.79 20.84
CA ARG A 56 -9.25 -20.79 21.81
C ARG A 56 -9.53 -22.18 21.26
N LEU A 57 -8.55 -23.06 21.36
CA LEU A 57 -8.65 -24.48 21.03
C LEU A 57 -8.35 -25.24 22.33
N ASP A 58 -8.90 -26.45 22.45
CA ASP A 58 -8.55 -27.34 23.56
C ASP A 58 -7.06 -27.74 23.50
N ASP A 59 -6.46 -27.97 24.66
CA ASP A 59 -5.03 -28.23 24.79
C ASP A 59 -4.61 -29.54 24.09
N ASP A 60 -5.47 -30.56 24.13
CA ASP A 60 -5.25 -31.85 23.47
C ASP A 60 -5.21 -31.72 21.94
N VAL A 61 -6.10 -30.91 21.37
CA VAL A 61 -6.13 -30.60 19.93
C VAL A 61 -4.88 -29.82 19.55
N LEU A 62 -4.51 -28.81 20.32
CA LEU A 62 -3.33 -27.99 20.08
C LEU A 62 -2.04 -28.83 20.10
N ASP A 63 -1.91 -29.72 21.08
CA ASP A 63 -0.76 -30.61 21.23
C ASP A 63 -0.70 -31.65 20.11
N ALA A 64 -1.84 -32.25 19.74
CA ALA A 64 -1.93 -33.17 18.62
C ALA A 64 -1.45 -32.51 17.32
N PHE A 65 -1.91 -31.29 17.02
CA PHE A 65 -1.45 -30.57 15.83
C PHE A 65 0.01 -30.13 15.94
N LYS A 66 0.48 -29.63 17.09
CA LYS A 66 1.90 -29.25 17.25
C LYS A 66 2.85 -30.45 17.08
N ALA A 67 2.47 -31.63 17.57
CA ALA A 67 3.25 -32.86 17.41
C ALA A 67 3.49 -33.21 15.93
N THR A 68 2.60 -32.77 15.04
CA THR A 68 2.77 -33.00 13.60
C THR A 68 3.91 -32.19 12.97
N GLY A 69 4.48 -31.21 13.69
CA GLY A 69 5.67 -30.45 13.28
C GLY A 69 5.37 -29.20 12.45
N ARG A 70 6.35 -28.78 11.64
CA ARG A 70 6.28 -27.54 10.83
C ARG A 70 5.00 -27.53 9.98
N GLY A 71 4.29 -26.40 9.98
CA GLY A 71 3.05 -26.24 9.20
C GLY A 71 1.79 -26.78 9.89
N TRP A 72 1.83 -27.09 11.20
CA TRP A 72 0.64 -27.49 11.96
C TRP A 72 -0.51 -26.49 11.87
N GLN A 73 -0.25 -25.17 11.85
CA GLN A 73 -1.29 -24.15 11.67
C GLN A 73 -2.00 -24.25 10.32
N THR A 74 -1.27 -24.60 9.24
CA THR A 74 -1.88 -24.84 7.93
C THR A 74 -2.79 -26.07 7.96
N ARG A 75 -2.41 -27.11 8.72
CA ARG A 75 -3.24 -28.30 8.92
C ARG A 75 -4.47 -28.03 9.78
N VAL A 76 -4.35 -27.24 10.84
CA VAL A 76 -5.51 -26.77 11.62
C VAL A 76 -6.48 -26.02 10.71
N ASN A 77 -5.99 -25.10 9.88
CA ASN A 77 -6.82 -24.38 8.93
C ASN A 77 -7.42 -25.29 7.84
N ALA A 78 -6.81 -26.42 7.51
CA ALA A 78 -7.40 -27.40 6.59
C ALA A 78 -8.52 -28.20 7.27
N ALA A 79 -8.33 -28.61 8.52
CA ALA A 79 -9.35 -29.32 9.31
C ALA A 79 -10.58 -28.46 9.58
N LEU A 80 -10.43 -27.15 9.79
CA LEU A 80 -11.55 -26.22 9.98
C LEU A 80 -12.34 -25.90 8.70
N LYS A 81 -11.91 -26.37 7.53
CA LYS A 81 -12.59 -26.17 6.25
C LYS A 81 -13.56 -27.28 5.88
N GLU A 82 -13.37 -28.49 6.44
CA GLU A 82 -14.33 -29.60 6.32
C GLU A 82 -15.51 -29.38 7.28
#